data_AF-A0A8X6W635-F1
#
_entry.id   AF-A0A8X6W635-F1
#
_cell.length_a   1.000
_cell.length_b   1.000
_cell.length_c   1.000
_cell.angle_alpha   90.00
_cell.angle_beta   90.00
_cell.angle_gamma   90.00
#
_symmetry.space_group_name_H-M   'P 1'
#
loop_
_entity.id
_entity.type
_entity.pdbx_description
1 polymer ?
#
loop_
_entity_poly.entity_id
_entity_poly.type
_entity_poly.pdbx_seq_one_letter_code
_entity_poly.pdbx_strand_id
1 'polypeptide(L)'
;METLRGYASVKDIYGKNTVAKYECIGHIQKRVGTKPRKLKSKRKDLGGRGKLTDAFIDKLQNYYGIAIRDNVNNLQGMQRAVIAAFFHCCSNARQQMHGQCPVGPDSWCKYQQAVSKDKIYIDKSKGLPPNLINIIKPTYMKLCDQNLLEKCLPGKHKTLMNVSMESFGNLFQKMFLFH
;
A
#
# COMPACT_ATOMS: atom_id res chain seq x y z
N MET A 1 13.46 -0.83 -11.71
CA MET A 1 12.12 -1.31 -12.08
C MET A 1 12.19 -2.84 -12.08
N GLU A 2 11.58 -3.53 -11.12
CA GLU A 2 11.50 -5.00 -11.16
C GLU A 2 10.26 -5.38 -11.96
N THR A 3 10.44 -5.52 -13.28
CA THR A 3 9.46 -6.15 -14.17
C THR A 3 9.37 -7.63 -13.82
N LEU A 4 8.21 -8.05 -13.32
CA LEU A 4 7.89 -9.46 -13.05
C LEU A 4 8.04 -10.25 -14.36
N ARG A 5 9.08 -11.08 -14.45
CA ARG A 5 9.53 -11.83 -15.64
C ARG A 5 8.42 -12.48 -16.48
N GLY A 6 7.34 -12.97 -15.87
CA GLY A 6 6.24 -13.63 -16.58
C GLY A 6 5.29 -12.71 -17.38
N TYR A 7 5.31 -11.38 -17.19
CA TYR A 7 4.49 -10.46 -18.02
C TYR A 7 5.16 -10.15 -19.36
N ALA A 8 6.48 -9.96 -19.35
CA ALA A 8 7.22 -9.65 -20.55
C ALA A 8 7.10 -10.77 -21.60
N SER A 9 6.98 -12.03 -21.17
CA SER A 9 6.87 -13.20 -22.04
C SER A 9 5.50 -13.42 -22.69
N VAL A 10 4.45 -12.70 -22.28
CA VAL A 10 3.08 -12.91 -22.80
C VAL A 10 2.43 -11.65 -23.36
N LYS A 11 3.11 -10.49 -23.27
CA LYS A 11 2.58 -9.21 -23.77
C LYS A 11 2.30 -9.27 -25.27
N ASP A 12 3.14 -9.97 -26.03
CA ASP A 12 3.06 -10.06 -27.49
C ASP A 12 1.97 -11.01 -27.99
N ILE A 13 1.37 -11.83 -27.10
CA ILE A 13 0.27 -12.75 -27.45
C ILE A 13 -1.04 -12.00 -27.72
N TYR A 14 -1.24 -10.83 -27.10
CA TYR A 14 -2.51 -10.10 -27.13
C TYR A 14 -2.62 -9.05 -28.25
N GLY A 15 -1.68 -9.00 -29.20
CA GLY A 15 -1.74 -8.12 -30.37
C GLY A 15 -1.85 -6.63 -30.01
N LYS A 16 -2.78 -5.90 -30.64
CA LYS A 16 -3.04 -4.45 -30.40
C LYS A 16 -3.74 -4.15 -29.07
N ASN A 17 -4.11 -5.14 -28.28
CA ASN A 17 -4.87 -4.91 -27.06
C ASN A 17 -3.97 -4.42 -25.92
N THR A 18 -4.50 -3.48 -25.12
CA THR A 18 -3.78 -2.97 -23.95
C THR A 18 -4.04 -3.90 -22.77
N VAL A 19 -3.00 -4.58 -22.30
CA VAL A 19 -3.10 -5.47 -21.12
C VAL A 19 -2.74 -4.68 -19.86
N ALA A 20 -3.71 -4.45 -19.00
CA ALA A 20 -3.51 -3.90 -17.67
C ALA A 20 -3.20 -5.03 -16.68
N LYS A 21 -2.00 -4.99 -16.08
CA LYS A 21 -1.58 -5.98 -15.08
C LYS A 21 -1.92 -5.49 -13.68
N TYR A 22 -2.90 -6.14 -13.06
CA TYR A 22 -3.22 -5.94 -11.64
C TYR A 22 -2.39 -6.86 -10.77
N GLU A 23 -2.04 -6.39 -9.58
CA GLU A 23 -1.34 -7.13 -8.55
C GLU A 23 -2.26 -7.40 -7.37
N CYS A 24 -2.19 -8.59 -6.77
CA CYS A 24 -2.96 -8.84 -5.56
C CYS A 24 -2.46 -7.98 -4.38
N ILE A 25 -3.36 -7.62 -3.47
CA ILE A 25 -3.05 -6.83 -2.27
C ILE A 25 -1.90 -7.48 -1.49
N GLY A 26 -1.91 -8.81 -1.36
CA GLY A 26 -0.85 -9.55 -0.67
C GLY A 26 0.53 -9.37 -1.30
N HIS A 27 0.62 -9.23 -2.63
CA HIS A 27 1.88 -8.96 -3.32
C HIS A 27 2.39 -7.55 -2.99
N ILE A 28 1.52 -6.54 -3.05
CA ILE A 28 1.89 -5.16 -2.71
C ILE A 28 2.27 -5.05 -1.22
N GLN A 29 1.52 -5.71 -0.32
CA GLN A 29 1.83 -5.76 1.11
C GLN A 29 3.18 -6.43 1.39
N LYS A 30 3.58 -7.46 0.63
CA LYS A 30 4.93 -8.06 0.72
C LYS A 30 6.03 -7.06 0.36
N ARG A 31 5.82 -6.15 -0.60
CA ARG A 31 6.81 -5.11 -0.96
C ARG A 31 7.12 -4.18 0.21
N VAL A 32 6.12 -3.90 1.05
CA VAL A 32 6.26 -3.10 2.29
C VAL A 32 7.13 -3.81 3.32
N GLY A 33 7.16 -5.15 3.33
CA GLY A 33 8.08 -5.92 4.17
C GLY A 33 9.49 -6.00 3.59
N THR A 34 9.58 -6.37 2.31
CA THR A 34 10.87 -6.66 1.66
C THR A 34 11.76 -5.41 1.54
N LYS A 35 11.22 -4.25 1.13
CA LYS A 35 12.05 -3.06 0.90
C LYS A 35 12.72 -2.55 2.19
N PRO A 36 11.99 -2.35 3.31
CA PRO A 36 12.61 -1.95 4.57
C PRO A 36 13.55 -3.01 5.15
N ARG A 37 13.24 -4.31 5.02
CA ARG A 37 14.15 -5.39 5.45
C ARG A 37 15.46 -5.39 4.66
N LYS A 38 15.40 -5.15 3.34
CA LYS A 38 16.59 -5.01 2.48
C LYS A 38 17.39 -3.75 2.81
N LEU A 39 16.74 -2.64 3.16
CA LEU A 39 17.41 -1.44 3.63
C LEU A 39 18.12 -1.69 4.97
N LYS A 40 17.42 -2.34 5.91
CA LYS A 40 17.95 -2.75 7.22
C LYS A 40 19.16 -3.68 7.09
N SER A 41 19.14 -4.64 6.17
CA SER A 41 20.26 -5.58 6.00
C SER A 41 21.51 -4.92 5.42
N LYS A 42 21.35 -3.91 4.56
CA LYS A 42 22.46 -3.12 4.01
C LYS A 42 23.05 -2.12 5.01
N ARG A 43 22.26 -1.69 6.00
CA ARG A 43 22.62 -0.66 6.97
C ARG A 43 22.38 -1.16 8.39
N LYS A 44 23.43 -1.74 8.98
CA LYS A 44 23.40 -2.33 10.33
C LYS A 44 22.97 -1.32 11.41
N ASP A 45 23.23 -0.03 11.19
CA ASP A 45 22.85 1.07 12.08
C ASP A 45 21.32 1.24 12.22
N LEU A 46 20.53 0.72 11.28
CA LEU A 46 19.06 0.78 11.30
C LEU A 46 18.41 -0.35 12.11
N GLY A 47 19.11 -1.46 12.30
CA GLY A 47 18.60 -2.62 13.03
C GLY A 47 18.92 -2.57 14.53
N GLY A 48 18.17 -3.34 15.33
CA GLY A 48 18.40 -3.51 16.77
C GLY A 48 17.25 -3.05 17.65
N ARG A 49 17.41 -3.24 18.98
CA ARG A 49 16.40 -2.84 19.98
C ARG A 49 16.19 -1.34 19.92
N GLY A 50 14.93 -0.90 19.89
CA GLY A 50 14.56 0.52 19.82
C GLY A 50 14.71 1.16 18.43
N LYS A 51 14.99 0.36 17.39
CA LYS A 51 15.19 0.82 16.01
C LYS A 51 14.19 0.15 15.05
N LEU A 52 14.56 -0.02 13.79
CA LEU A 52 13.75 -0.72 12.79
C LEU A 52 13.78 -2.24 13.05
N THR A 53 12.83 -2.72 13.85
CA THR A 53 12.67 -4.15 14.16
C THR A 53 11.77 -4.83 13.13
N ASP A 54 11.87 -6.16 13.05
CA ASP A 54 10.98 -6.95 12.19
C ASP A 54 9.52 -6.83 12.61
N ALA A 55 9.25 -6.82 13.92
CA ALA A 55 7.92 -6.56 14.46
C ALA A 55 7.36 -5.18 14.05
N PHE A 56 8.21 -4.15 13.96
CA PHE A 56 7.77 -2.84 13.45
C PHE A 56 7.43 -2.90 11.96
N ILE A 57 8.24 -3.61 11.17
CA ILE A 57 7.97 -3.81 9.74
C ILE A 57 6.68 -4.60 9.54
N ASP A 58 6.43 -5.63 10.33
CA ASP A 58 5.20 -6.42 10.28
C ASP A 58 3.98 -5.57 10.67
N LYS A 59 4.11 -4.70 11.68
CA LYS A 59 3.10 -3.69 12.01
C LYS A 59 2.80 -2.79 10.81
N LEU A 60 3.83 -2.25 10.15
CA LEU A 60 3.64 -1.43 8.93
C LEU A 60 2.91 -2.19 7.83
N GLN A 61 3.28 -3.46 7.59
CA GLN A 61 2.62 -4.29 6.58
C GLN A 61 1.14 -4.51 6.91
N ASN A 62 0.81 -4.76 8.17
CA ASN A 62 -0.56 -5.00 8.59
C ASN A 62 -1.44 -3.76 8.40
N TYR A 63 -1.00 -2.59 8.88
CA TYR A 63 -1.72 -1.34 8.68
C TYR A 63 -1.86 -0.99 7.20
N TYR A 64 -0.81 -1.22 6.41
CA TYR A 64 -0.86 -0.97 4.97
C TYR A 64 -1.86 -1.89 4.25
N GLY A 65 -1.90 -3.18 4.62
CA GLY A 65 -2.87 -4.13 4.06
C GLY A 65 -4.32 -3.79 4.44
N ILE A 66 -4.56 -3.33 5.67
CA ILE A 66 -5.87 -2.82 6.12
C ILE A 66 -6.26 -1.58 5.31
N ALA A 67 -5.37 -0.59 5.22
CA ALA A 67 -5.60 0.65 4.47
C ALA A 67 -6.00 0.39 3.01
N ILE A 68 -5.38 -0.58 2.33
CA ILE A 68 -5.77 -0.96 0.97
C ILE A 68 -7.15 -1.62 0.94
N ARG A 69 -7.40 -2.59 1.83
CA ARG A 69 -8.68 -3.33 1.86
C ARG A 69 -9.87 -2.42 2.17
N ASP A 70 -9.69 -1.44 3.03
CA ASP A 70 -10.75 -0.49 3.43
C ASP A 70 -10.99 0.60 2.36
N ASN A 71 -10.15 0.70 1.34
CA ASN A 71 -10.21 1.71 0.29
C ASN A 71 -10.22 1.11 -1.14
N VAL A 72 -10.73 -0.12 -1.29
CA VAL A 72 -10.94 -0.72 -2.62
C VAL A 72 -11.80 0.21 -3.47
N ASN A 73 -11.45 0.34 -4.75
CA ASN A 73 -12.07 1.26 -5.71
C ASN A 73 -11.94 2.76 -5.37
N ASN A 74 -11.17 3.14 -4.34
CA ASN A 74 -10.90 4.54 -3.98
C ASN A 74 -9.38 4.81 -3.94
N LEU A 75 -8.80 5.16 -5.09
CA LEU A 75 -7.34 5.34 -5.22
C LEU A 75 -6.80 6.47 -4.31
N GLN A 76 -7.51 7.60 -4.24
CA GLN A 76 -7.10 8.72 -3.40
C GLN A 76 -7.23 8.38 -1.92
N GLY A 77 -8.34 7.75 -1.52
CA GLY A 77 -8.55 7.26 -0.15
C GLY A 77 -7.49 6.24 0.25
N MET A 78 -7.16 5.31 -0.64
CA MET A 78 -6.10 4.32 -0.45
C MET A 78 -4.75 4.98 -0.21
N GLN A 79 -4.37 5.94 -1.06
CA GLN A 79 -3.11 6.68 -0.89
C GLN A 79 -3.05 7.42 0.45
N ARG A 80 -4.13 8.14 0.80
CA ARG A 80 -4.22 8.84 2.09
C ARG A 80 -4.10 7.88 3.27
N ALA A 81 -4.78 6.73 3.20
CA ALA A 81 -4.80 5.74 4.25
C ALA A 81 -3.44 5.04 4.44
N VAL A 82 -2.72 4.70 3.35
CA VAL A 82 -1.37 4.11 3.48
C VAL A 82 -0.34 5.11 3.98
N ILE A 83 -0.47 6.40 3.63
CA ILE A 83 0.36 7.46 4.20
C ILE A 83 0.06 7.61 5.71
N ALA A 84 -1.21 7.61 6.09
CA ALA A 84 -1.64 7.67 7.48
C ALA A 84 -1.11 6.49 8.30
N ALA A 85 -1.14 5.27 7.74
CA ALA A 85 -0.60 4.07 8.35
C ALA A 85 0.88 4.22 8.73
N PHE A 86 1.70 4.83 7.87
CA PHE A 86 3.12 5.08 8.16
C PHE A 86 3.30 5.99 9.37
N PHE A 87 2.68 7.16 9.34
CA PHE A 87 2.83 8.16 10.40
C PHE A 87 2.24 7.66 11.72
N HIS A 88 1.08 7.00 11.67
CA HIS A 88 0.51 6.32 12.83
C HIS A 88 1.47 5.31 13.46
N CYS A 89 2.13 4.47 12.65
CA CYS A 89 3.08 3.50 13.16
C CYS A 89 4.31 4.14 13.80
N CYS A 90 4.76 5.29 13.26
CA CYS A 90 5.91 6.04 13.76
C CYS A 90 5.63 6.84 15.04
N SER A 91 4.35 7.13 15.33
CA SER A 91 3.92 7.88 16.52
C SER A 91 4.36 7.24 17.83
N ASN A 92 4.63 8.09 18.82
CA ASN A 92 4.92 7.72 20.20
C ASN A 92 4.59 8.87 21.16
N ALA A 93 4.65 8.62 22.47
CA ALA A 93 4.35 9.60 23.52
C ALA A 93 5.08 10.96 23.37
N ARG A 94 6.30 10.98 22.84
CA ARG A 94 7.12 12.20 22.68
C ARG A 94 6.94 12.85 21.31
N GLN A 95 6.41 12.12 20.34
CA GLN A 95 6.23 12.56 18.96
C GLN A 95 4.92 12.00 18.41
N GLN A 96 3.84 12.72 18.65
CA GLN A 96 2.51 12.38 18.14
C GLN A 96 2.45 12.60 16.62
N MET A 97 2.11 11.56 15.86
CA MET A 97 2.05 11.62 14.39
C MET A 97 0.72 11.13 13.83
N HIS A 98 -0.37 11.48 14.53
CA HIS A 98 -1.73 11.02 14.20
C HIS A 98 -2.49 11.95 13.24
N GLY A 99 -1.89 13.06 12.79
CA GLY A 99 -2.57 14.09 11.99
C GLY A 99 -3.10 13.62 10.63
N GLN A 100 -2.56 12.54 10.07
CA GLN A 100 -3.03 11.95 8.81
C GLN A 100 -4.11 10.87 9.02
N CYS A 101 -4.33 10.43 10.26
CA CYS A 101 -5.36 9.43 10.57
C CYS A 101 -6.76 10.03 10.34
N PRO A 102 -7.77 9.21 9.99
CA PRO A 102 -9.16 9.68 9.88
C PRO A 102 -9.61 10.25 11.23
N VAL A 103 -10.38 11.33 11.19
CA VAL A 103 -10.92 11.98 12.39
C VAL A 103 -12.26 11.36 12.80
N GLY A 104 -12.67 11.57 14.05
CA GLY A 104 -13.99 11.16 14.54
C GLY A 104 -14.02 9.84 15.32
N PRO A 105 -15.19 9.48 15.87
CA PRO A 105 -15.35 8.34 16.78
C PRO A 105 -15.14 6.99 16.10
N ASP A 106 -15.36 6.90 14.79
CA ASP A 106 -15.20 5.68 13.98
C ASP A 106 -13.80 5.53 13.40
N SER A 107 -12.88 6.45 13.73
CA SER A 107 -11.49 6.35 13.33
C SER A 107 -10.86 5.06 13.84
N TRP A 108 -10.10 4.35 13.03
CA TRP A 108 -9.26 3.25 13.51
C TRP A 108 -8.11 3.73 14.42
N CYS A 109 -7.83 5.04 14.45
CA CYS A 109 -6.80 5.64 15.29
C CYS A 109 -7.36 6.04 16.66
N LYS A 110 -6.93 5.35 17.71
CA LYS A 110 -7.36 5.61 19.10
C LYS A 110 -7.11 7.04 19.57
N TYR A 111 -6.06 7.70 19.08
CA TYR A 111 -5.83 9.12 19.34
C TYR A 111 -6.98 9.97 18.79
N GLN A 112 -7.36 9.75 17.53
CA GLN A 112 -8.45 10.51 16.89
C GLN A 112 -9.81 10.21 17.53
N GLN A 113 -10.04 8.96 17.95
CA GLN A 113 -11.23 8.61 18.74
C GLN A 113 -11.26 9.37 20.08
N ALA A 114 -10.14 9.50 20.77
CA ALA A 114 -10.07 10.22 22.03
C ALA A 114 -10.29 11.72 21.84
N VAL A 115 -9.68 12.32 20.82
CA VAL A 115 -9.93 13.72 20.42
C VAL A 115 -11.41 13.96 20.14
N SER A 116 -12.09 13.05 19.42
CA SER A 116 -13.52 13.19 19.15
C SER A 116 -14.44 13.09 20.37
N LYS A 117 -13.90 12.68 21.52
CA LYS A 117 -14.62 12.50 22.79
C LYS A 117 -14.09 13.42 23.88
N ASP A 118 -13.26 14.41 23.53
CA ASP A 118 -12.59 15.32 24.46
C ASP A 118 -11.80 14.59 25.56
N LYS A 119 -11.20 13.44 25.23
CA LYS A 119 -10.39 12.62 26.15
C LYS A 119 -8.90 12.76 25.88
N ILE A 120 -8.11 12.71 26.95
CA ILE A 120 -6.66 12.63 26.87
C ILE A 120 -6.25 11.23 26.37
N TYR A 121 -5.49 11.19 25.28
CA TYR A 121 -4.86 9.95 24.78
C TYR A 121 -3.41 9.86 25.23
N ILE A 122 -3.03 8.72 25.82
CA ILE A 122 -1.65 8.41 26.17
C ILE A 122 -1.12 7.38 25.17
N ASP A 123 -0.22 7.81 24.28
CA ASP A 123 0.38 6.92 23.30
C ASP A 123 1.45 6.02 23.93
N LYS A 124 1.12 4.74 24.04
CA LYS A 124 2.02 3.70 24.59
C LYS A 124 2.93 3.09 23.51
N SER A 125 2.85 3.55 22.26
CA SER A 125 3.65 3.05 21.16
C SER A 125 5.12 3.45 21.33
N LYS A 126 6.03 2.54 21.01
CA LYS A 126 7.47 2.86 20.94
C LYS A 126 7.80 3.79 19.78
N GLY A 127 7.03 3.72 18.69
CA GLY A 127 7.27 4.47 17.46
C GLY A 127 8.64 4.18 16.85
N LEU A 128 9.12 5.12 16.03
CA LEU A 128 10.50 5.16 15.57
C LEU A 128 11.15 6.48 16.01
N PRO A 129 12.45 6.46 16.34
CA PRO A 129 13.24 7.68 16.48
C PRO A 129 13.21 8.58 15.22
N PRO A 130 13.22 9.92 15.35
CA PRO A 130 13.14 10.86 14.23
C PRO A 130 14.16 10.61 13.11
N ASN A 131 15.41 10.30 13.47
CA ASN A 131 16.47 10.00 12.50
C ASN A 131 16.15 8.76 11.65
N LEU A 132 15.56 7.71 12.25
CA LEU A 132 15.15 6.52 11.50
C LEU A 132 13.93 6.77 10.64
N ILE A 133 12.97 7.59 11.11
CA ILE A 133 11.81 8.02 10.30
C ILE A 133 12.32 8.69 9.02
N ASN A 134 13.26 9.63 9.13
CA ASN A 134 13.81 10.35 7.98
C ASN A 134 14.51 9.42 6.98
N ILE A 135 15.16 8.35 7.45
CA ILE A 135 15.83 7.38 6.58
C ILE A 135 14.82 6.44 5.88
N ILE A 136 13.77 6.01 6.57
CA ILE A 136 12.81 5.02 6.06
C ILE A 136 11.72 5.68 5.19
N LYS A 137 11.31 6.90 5.54
CA LYS A 137 10.22 7.63 4.89
C LYS A 137 10.36 7.68 3.37
N PRO A 138 11.51 8.01 2.74
CA PRO A 138 11.64 8.01 1.29
C PRO A 138 11.35 6.65 0.65
N THR A 139 11.74 5.56 1.31
CA THR A 139 11.47 4.20 0.82
C THR A 139 9.98 3.86 0.93
N TYR A 140 9.33 4.28 2.01
CA TYR A 140 7.91 4.04 2.22
C TYR A 140 7.03 4.92 1.30
N MET A 141 7.39 6.19 1.09
CA MET A 141 6.60 7.09 0.22
C MET A 141 6.58 6.62 -1.24
N LYS A 142 7.66 5.97 -1.72
CA LYS A 142 7.65 5.27 -3.03
C LYS A 142 6.67 4.09 -3.09
N LEU A 143 6.22 3.58 -1.94
CA LEU A 143 5.18 2.55 -1.85
C LEU A 143 3.77 3.17 -1.77
N CYS A 144 3.66 4.49 -1.56
CA CYS A 144 2.39 5.22 -1.57
C CYS A 144 2.07 5.82 -2.95
N ASP A 145 2.88 5.51 -3.96
CA ASP A 145 2.73 6.03 -5.32
C ASP A 145 1.43 5.52 -5.96
N GLN A 146 0.66 6.41 -6.59
CA GLN A 146 -0.62 6.05 -7.18
C GLN A 146 -0.48 5.01 -8.30
N ASN A 147 0.61 5.02 -9.09
CA ASN A 147 0.85 4.02 -10.14
C ASN A 147 1.17 2.63 -9.54
N LEU A 148 1.60 2.57 -8.28
CA LEU A 148 1.72 1.30 -7.57
C LEU A 148 0.37 0.85 -7.02
N LEU A 149 -0.38 1.77 -6.42
CA LEU A 149 -1.65 1.49 -5.74
C LEU A 149 -2.78 1.14 -6.73
N GLU A 150 -2.80 1.76 -7.92
CA GLU A 150 -3.78 1.46 -8.98
C GLU A 150 -3.80 -0.03 -9.34
N LYS A 151 -2.65 -0.72 -9.20
CA LYS A 151 -2.50 -2.14 -9.52
C LYS A 151 -3.27 -3.03 -8.55
N CYS A 152 -3.57 -2.58 -7.35
CA CYS A 152 -4.42 -3.30 -6.40
C CYS A 152 -5.77 -2.62 -6.15
N LEU A 153 -6.09 -1.57 -6.91
CA LEU A 153 -7.34 -0.81 -6.77
C LEU A 153 -8.61 -1.67 -6.81
N PRO A 154 -8.74 -2.68 -7.69
CA PRO A 154 -9.95 -3.50 -7.74
C PRO A 154 -10.06 -4.52 -6.59
N GLY A 155 -9.13 -4.51 -5.63
CA GLY A 155 -9.22 -5.32 -4.40
C GLY A 155 -9.03 -6.83 -4.60
N LYS A 156 -8.49 -7.28 -5.74
CA LYS A 156 -8.48 -8.70 -6.09
C LYS A 156 -7.50 -9.52 -5.24
N HIS A 157 -7.94 -10.71 -4.85
CA HIS A 157 -7.14 -11.70 -4.10
C HIS A 157 -6.06 -12.37 -4.97
N LYS A 158 -6.22 -12.40 -6.30
CA LYS A 158 -5.28 -12.96 -7.27
C LYS A 158 -4.83 -11.89 -8.27
N THR A 159 -3.57 -11.96 -8.71
CA THR A 159 -3.04 -11.15 -9.83
C THR A 159 -3.83 -11.50 -11.09
N LEU A 160 -4.47 -10.52 -11.73
CA LEU A 160 -5.19 -10.70 -12.98
C LEU A 160 -4.64 -9.79 -14.07
N MET A 161 -4.63 -10.29 -15.29
CA MET A 161 -4.49 -9.47 -16.50
C MET A 161 -5.91 -9.06 -16.92
N ASN A 162 -6.20 -7.77 -16.99
CA ASN A 162 -7.39 -7.31 -17.72
C ASN A 162 -6.93 -6.88 -19.11
N VAL A 163 -7.65 -7.31 -20.14
CA VAL A 163 -7.51 -6.81 -21.51
C VAL A 163 -8.55 -5.71 -21.66
N SER A 164 -8.15 -4.45 -21.91
CA SER A 164 -9.13 -3.42 -22.27
C SER A 164 -9.60 -3.67 -23.71
N MET A 165 -10.89 -3.52 -23.95
CA MET A 165 -11.48 -3.68 -25.27
C MET A 165 -12.27 -2.43 -25.62
N GLU A 166 -11.65 -1.57 -26.41
CA GLU A 166 -12.36 -0.54 -27.19
C GLU A 166 -12.90 -1.12 -28.52
N SER A 167 -13.01 -2.44 -28.66
CA SER A 167 -13.48 -3.07 -29.93
C SER A 167 -14.31 -4.33 -29.78
N PHE A 168 -14.90 -4.62 -28.60
CA PHE A 168 -15.85 -5.75 -28.46
C PHE A 168 -17.08 -5.61 -29.38
N GLY A 169 -17.42 -4.40 -29.84
CA GLY A 169 -18.54 -4.15 -30.76
C GLY A 169 -18.36 -4.71 -32.17
N ASN A 170 -17.11 -4.87 -32.66
CA ASN A 170 -16.86 -5.27 -34.05
C ASN A 170 -16.59 -6.76 -34.25
N LEU A 171 -16.30 -7.51 -33.17
CA LEU A 171 -16.09 -8.97 -33.25
C LEU A 171 -17.38 -9.77 -33.09
N PHE A 172 -18.37 -9.29 -32.33
CA PHE A 172 -19.64 -9.99 -32.20
C PHE A 172 -20.54 -9.86 -33.44
N GLN A 173 -20.46 -8.75 -34.18
CA GLN A 173 -21.30 -8.54 -35.35
C GLN A 173 -20.81 -9.27 -36.62
N LYS A 174 -19.53 -9.66 -36.66
CA LYS A 174 -18.98 -10.51 -37.74
C LYS A 174 -19.16 -12.01 -37.50
N MET A 175 -19.50 -12.42 -36.28
CA MET A 175 -19.66 -13.85 -35.94
C MET A 175 -21.11 -14.36 -36.06
N PHE A 176 -22.06 -13.48 -36.42
CA PHE A 176 -23.48 -13.81 -36.60
C PHE A 176 -24.06 -13.45 -37.99
N LEU A 177 -23.22 -13.09 -38.97
CA LEU A 177 -23.66 -12.80 -40.36
C LEU A 177 -23.10 -13.77 -41.41
N PHE A 178 -22.74 -14.98 -41.00
CA PHE A 178 -22.57 -16.11 -41.90
C PHE A 178 -23.50 -17.25 -41.45
N HIS A 179 -24.79 -17.07 -41.73
CA HIS A 179 -25.63 -18.17 -42.18
C HIS A 179 -26.61 -17.66 -43.23
#